data_AF-A0A930UFG2-F1
#
_entry.id   AF-A0A930UFG2-F1
#
_cell.length_a   1.000
_cell.length_b   1.000
_cell.length_c   1.000
_cell.angle_alpha   90.00
_cell.angle_beta   90.00
_cell.angle_gamma   90.00
#
_symmetry.space_group_name_H-M   'P 1'
#
loop_
_entity.id
_entity.type
_entity.pdbx_description
1 polymer ?
#
loop_
_entity_poly.entity_id
_entity_poly.type
_entity_poly.pdbx_seq_one_letter_code
_entity_poly.pdbx_strand_id
1 'polypeptide(L)' 'MKIGELKTFETERLLLKPTSKEDVGFILELFNTPKWIEFIGDRKVQNSTDAEEYIETKIL' A
#
# COMPACT_ATOMS: atom_id res chain seq x y z
N MET A 1 -19.64 -6.94 11.06
CA MET A 1 -18.28 -7.39 11.43
C MET A 1 -17.63 -6.22 12.17
N LYS A 2 -17.26 -6.36 13.45
CA LYS A 2 -16.48 -5.29 14.12
C LYS A 2 -15.07 -5.39 13.56
N ILE A 3 -14.69 -4.42 12.74
CA ILE A 3 -13.31 -4.24 12.28
C ILE A 3 -12.49 -4.09 13.57
N GLY A 4 -11.58 -5.04 13.84
CA GLY A 4 -10.66 -4.91 14.96
C GLY A 4 -9.91 -3.59 14.83
N GLU A 5 -9.73 -2.88 15.94
CA GLU A 5 -9.12 -1.55 15.97
C GLU A 5 -7.77 -1.59 15.21
N LEU A 6 -7.71 -0.90 14.06
CA LEU A 6 -6.52 -0.88 13.23
C LEU A 6 -5.42 -0.15 14.00
N LYS A 7 -4.35 -0.88 14.35
CA LYS A 7 -3.35 -0.42 15.32
C LYS A 7 -2.22 0.34 14.64
N THR A 8 -1.88 1.51 15.20
CA THR A 8 -0.65 2.23 14.90
C THR A 8 0.49 1.75 15.81
N PHE A 9 1.72 1.76 15.31
CA PHE A 9 2.92 1.38 16.05
C PHE A 9 3.96 2.48 15.95
N GLU A 10 4.58 2.83 17.07
CA GLU A 10 5.57 3.89 17.14
C GLU A 10 6.91 3.34 17.65
N THR A 11 7.99 3.83 17.06
CA THR A 11 9.37 3.59 17.46
C THR A 11 10.09 4.93 17.49
N GLU A 12 11.33 4.96 17.98
CA GLU A 12 12.14 6.19 18.02
C GLU A 12 12.23 6.92 16.67
N ARG A 13 12.20 6.20 15.53
CA ARG A 13 12.42 6.77 14.20
C ARG A 13 11.21 6.71 13.27
N LEU A 14 10.18 5.93 13.61
CA LEU A 14 9.09 5.61 12.68
C LEU A 14 7.76 5.50 13.40
N LEU A 15 6.73 6.04 12.74
CA LEU A 15 5.32 5.79 13.02
C LEU A 15 4.75 4.94 11.89
N LEU A 16 4.32 3.72 12.21
CA LEU A 16 3.62 2.82 11.30
C LEU A 16 2.12 2.98 11.53
N LYS A 17 1.39 3.32 10.47
CA LYS A 17 -0.07 3.38 10.47
C LYS A 17 -0.66 2.38 9.48
N PRO A 18 -1.92 1.94 9.69
CA PRO A 18 -2.65 1.17 8.70
C PRO A 18 -2.69 1.90 7.36
N THR A 19 -2.53 1.16 6.26
CA THR A 19 -2.69 1.67 4.91
C THR A 19 -4.12 2.16 4.70
N SER A 20 -4.28 3.21 3.90
CA SER A 20 -5.55 3.83 3.56
C SER A 20 -5.59 4.22 2.09
N LYS A 21 -6.75 4.66 1.61
CA LYS A 21 -6.90 5.18 0.24
C LYS A 21 -6.03 6.40 -0.04
N GLU A 22 -5.60 7.14 0.99
CA GLU A 22 -4.71 8.29 0.82
C GLU A 22 -3.32 7.86 0.31
N ASP A 23 -2.95 6.58 0.48
CA ASP A 23 -1.64 6.04 0.11
C ASP A 23 -1.57 5.58 -1.37
N VAL A 24 -2.63 5.80 -2.17
CA VAL A 24 -2.73 5.43 -3.59
C VAL A 24 -1.51 5.89 -4.39
N GLY A 25 -1.10 7.15 -4.24
CA GLY A 25 0.04 7.70 -4.98
C GLY A 25 1.35 7.00 -4.64
N PHE A 26 1.58 6.72 -3.35
CA PHE A 26 2.77 6.04 -2.87
C PHE A 26 2.84 4.59 -3.37
N ILE A 27 1.73 3.85 -3.29
CA ILE A 27 1.67 2.46 -3.77
C ILE A 27 1.90 2.39 -5.28
N LEU A 28 1.27 3.29 -6.05
CA LEU A 28 1.46 3.35 -7.50
C LEU A 28 2.92 3.59 -7.87
N GLU A 29 3.59 4.55 -7.22
CA GLU A 29 5.01 4.82 -7.47
C GLU A 29 5.88 3.62 -7.08
N LEU A 30 5.71 3.09 -5.87
CA LEU A 30 6.54 2.03 -5.31
C LEU A 30 6.52 0.76 -6.19
N PHE A 31 5.32 0.31 -6.58
CA PHE A 31 5.14 -0.92 -7.36
C PHE A 31 5.71 -0.83 -8.77
N ASN A 32 5.83 0.39 -9.30
CA ASN A 32 6.35 0.64 -10.64
C ASN A 32 7.84 1.02 -10.64
N THR A 33 8.52 1.01 -9.49
CA THR A 33 9.96 1.23 -9.47
C THR A 33 10.70 0.06 -10.14
N PRO A 34 11.80 0.31 -10.89
CA PRO A 34 12.48 -0.75 -11.65
C PRO A 34 12.91 -1.95 -10.79
N LYS A 35 13.45 -1.68 -9.59
CA LYS A 35 13.88 -2.74 -8.65
C LYS A 35 12.71 -3.52 -8.07
N TRP A 36 11.54 -2.90 -7.89
CA TRP A 36 10.35 -3.62 -7.46
C TRP A 36 9.93 -4.63 -8.52
N ILE A 37 9.85 -4.19 -9.78
CA ILE A 37 9.48 -5.06 -10.91
C ILE A 37 10.51 -6.19 -11.07
N GLU A 38 11.80 -5.89 -10.96
CA GLU A 38 12.89 -6.87 -11.09
C GLU A 38 12.89 -7.93 -9.97
N PHE A 39 12.72 -7.53 -8.71
CA PHE A 39 12.97 -8.41 -7.55
C PHE A 39 11.72 -8.85 -6.78
N ILE A 40 10.60 -8.13 -6.89
CA ILE A 40 9.33 -8.46 -6.21
C ILE A 40 8.29 -8.94 -7.23
N GLY A 41 8.29 -8.35 -8.42
CA GLY A 41 7.42 -8.71 -9.54
C GLY A 41 6.32 -7.69 -9.81
N ASP A 42 5.92 -7.61 -11.08
CA ASP A 42 4.88 -6.70 -11.57
C ASP A 42 3.51 -7.06 -10.96
N ARG A 43 2.91 -6.08 -10.27
CA ARG A 43 1.57 -6.19 -9.64
C ARG A 43 0.43 -5.79 -10.59
N LYS A 44 0.74 -5.32 -11.79
CA LYS A 44 -0.21 -4.79 -12.78
C LYS A 44 -1.04 -3.61 -12.27
N VAL A 45 -0.46 -2.80 -11.39
CA VAL A 45 -1.04 -1.56 -10.88
C VAL A 45 -0.46 -0.41 -11.70
N GLN A 46 -1.18 0.07 -12.72
CA GLN A 46 -0.63 0.99 -13.73
C GLN A 46 -1.19 2.41 -13.62
N ASN A 47 -2.28 2.59 -12.89
CA ASN A 47 -2.92 3.88 -12.67
C ASN A 47 -3.52 3.99 -11.26
N SER A 48 -4.05 5.16 -10.91
CA SER A 48 -4.62 5.43 -9.58
C SER A 48 -5.81 4.54 -9.25
N THR A 49 -6.64 4.19 -10.23
CA THR A 49 -7.80 3.31 -10.04
C THR A 49 -7.35 1.89 -9.69
N ASP A 50 -6.36 1.36 -10.41
CA ASP A 50 -5.80 0.03 -10.10
C ASP A 50 -5.17 0.01 -8.69
N ALA A 51 -4.54 1.11 -8.29
CA ALA A 51 -3.91 1.23 -6.98
C ALA A 51 -4.94 1.32 -5.85
N GLU A 52 -6.04 2.06 -6.05
CA GLU A 52 -7.16 2.11 -5.12
C GLU A 52 -7.80 0.73 -4.98
N GLU A 53 -8.10 0.05 -6.09
CA GLU A 53 -8.64 -1.31 -6.09
C GLU A 53 -7.68 -2.31 -5.40
N TYR A 54 -6.36 -2.17 -5.62
CA TYR A 54 -5.38 -3.01 -4.95
C TYR A 54 -5.39 -2.80 -3.43
N ILE A 55 -5.45 -1.54 -2.96
CA ILE A 55 -5.55 -1.24 -1.53
C ILE A 55 -6.82 -1.86 -0.95
N GLU A 56 -7.97 -1.69 -1.60
CA GLU A 56 -9.25 -2.21 -1.11
C GLU A 56 -9.34 -3.74 -1.10
N THR A 57 -8.76 -4.41 -2.08
CA THR A 57 -8.98 -5.85 -2.28
C THR A 57 -7.83 -6.73 -1.79
N LYS A 58 -6.63 -6.17 -1.61
CA LYS A 58 -5.41 -6.92 -1.24
C LYS A 58 -4.74 -6.45 0.04
N ILE A 59 -5.07 -5.27 0.57
CA ILE A 59 -4.42 -4.71 1.76
C ILE A 59 -5.40 -4.56 2.93
N LEU A 60 -6.57 -3.97 2.69
CA LEU A 60 -7.64 -3.82 3.70
C LEU A 60 -8.37 -5.13 3.97
#